data_AF-A0A538M6A4-F1
#
_entry.id   AF-A0A538M6A4-F1
#
_cell.length_a   1.000
_cell.length_b   1.000
_cell.length_c   1.000
_cell.angle_alpha   90.00
_cell.angle_beta   90.00
_cell.angle_gamma   90.00
#
_symmetry.space_group_name_H-M   'P 1'
#
loop_
_entity.id
_entity.type
_entity.pdbx_description
1 polymer ?
#
loop_
_entity_poly.entity_id
_entity_poly.type
_entity_poly.pdbx_seq_one_letter_code
_entity_poly.pdbx_strand_id
1 'polypeptide(L)'
;MADTCLGFNVACGTMFKGGGVVLAGFTLFIGSVYVLLAAVFGRWMGYLVLIVAFSGWMIIQSSIWMFGFWSQGPDTKTNLGPRGSEAAWQVVGAGIAPSGDIYPEYAQYPNPPTWSQPNQVTQAADIQSVQGAATSFLANQANATLGRTPDALDAIQTTQFGVDSLEFAKAANGTPIAVVQAHFIGGGPETVLSMKYNTGSVPRYSLMFLVGSILLFAIHLPLLDRAERSRKAFLTGGSAPPWYGPA
;
A
#
# COMPACT_ATOMS: atom_id res chain seq x y z
N MET A 1 -10.21 15.56 -14.96
CA MET A 1 -9.05 15.10 -14.17
C MET A 1 -9.42 15.29 -12.71
N ALA A 2 -9.98 14.25 -12.09
CA ALA A 2 -10.51 14.32 -10.74
C ALA A 2 -9.36 14.26 -9.71
N ASP A 3 -9.52 15.01 -8.62
CA ASP A 3 -8.57 15.25 -7.53
C ASP A 3 -8.07 13.98 -6.83
N THR A 4 -7.21 13.21 -7.49
CA THR A 4 -6.50 12.06 -6.90
C THR A 4 -5.19 12.55 -6.29
N CYS A 5 -5.09 12.52 -4.96
CA CYS A 5 -3.89 12.93 -4.24
C CYS A 5 -2.91 11.74 -4.06
N LEU A 6 -1.61 12.01 -4.22
CA LEU A 6 -0.51 11.09 -3.86
C LEU A 6 -0.56 9.69 -4.52
N GLY A 7 -1.16 9.57 -5.71
CA GLY A 7 -1.23 8.30 -6.45
C GLY A 7 -2.23 7.28 -5.90
N PHE A 8 -3.08 7.70 -4.95
CA PHE A 8 -4.21 6.90 -4.49
C PHE A 8 -5.49 7.36 -5.21
N ASN A 9 -6.32 6.43 -5.68
CA ASN A 9 -7.65 6.70 -6.24
C ASN A 9 -8.64 7.10 -5.13
N VAL A 10 -8.30 8.13 -4.37
CA VAL A 10 -9.09 8.68 -3.26
C VAL A 10 -9.18 10.19 -3.47
N ALA A 11 -10.40 10.73 -3.37
CA ALA A 11 -10.62 12.17 -3.47
C ALA A 11 -9.79 12.91 -2.41
N CYS A 12 -9.04 13.93 -2.82
CA CYS A 12 -8.15 14.71 -1.95
C CYS A 12 -8.87 15.19 -0.67
N GLY A 13 -10.12 15.63 -0.77
CA GLY A 13 -10.92 16.05 0.40
C GLY A 13 -11.13 14.95 1.43
N THR A 14 -11.31 13.70 1.01
CA THR A 14 -11.43 12.53 1.89
C THR A 14 -10.09 12.18 2.53
N MET A 15 -9.00 12.28 1.78
CA MET A 15 -7.65 12.07 2.31
C MET A 15 -7.29 13.09 3.39
N PHE A 16 -7.57 14.38 3.16
CA PHE A 16 -7.31 15.43 4.16
C PHE A 16 -8.19 15.28 5.40
N LYS A 17 -9.48 14.98 5.24
CA LYS A 17 -10.38 14.73 6.39
C LYS A 17 -9.92 13.53 7.20
N GLY A 18 -9.63 12.42 6.54
CA GLY A 18 -9.12 11.21 7.19
C GLY A 18 -7.79 11.46 7.91
N GLY A 19 -6.82 12.09 7.23
CA GLY A 19 -5.54 12.48 7.82
C GLY A 19 -5.71 13.40 9.03
N GLY A 20 -6.61 14.38 8.94
CA GLY A 20 -6.93 15.28 10.04
C GLY A 20 -7.49 14.56 11.26
N VAL A 21 -8.40 13.60 11.06
CA VAL A 21 -8.95 12.77 12.15
C VAL A 21 -7.86 11.91 12.80
N VAL A 22 -6.99 11.29 12.00
CA VAL A 22 -5.87 10.48 12.52
C VAL A 22 -4.91 11.34 13.33
N LEU A 23 -4.52 12.51 12.83
CA LEU A 23 -3.65 13.44 13.53
C LEU A 23 -4.28 13.92 14.83
N ALA A 24 -5.55 14.35 14.80
CA ALA A 24 -6.27 14.79 16.00
C ALA A 24 -6.35 13.67 17.05
N GLY A 25 -6.72 12.45 16.64
CA GLY A 25 -6.77 11.29 17.53
C GLY A 25 -5.42 10.96 18.14
N PHE A 26 -4.35 10.96 17.33
CA PHE A 26 -2.99 10.72 17.79
C PHE A 26 -2.54 11.78 18.79
N THR A 27 -2.73 13.07 18.48
CA THR A 27 -2.34 14.17 19.36
C THR A 27 -3.11 14.13 20.67
N LEU A 28 -4.43 13.93 20.65
CA LEU A 28 -5.23 13.90 21.87
C LEU A 28 -4.89 12.69 22.75
N PHE A 29 -4.84 11.50 22.15
CA PHE A 29 -4.58 10.27 22.91
C PHE A 29 -3.14 10.23 23.43
N ILE A 30 -2.15 10.30 22.55
CA ILE A 30 -0.74 10.20 22.94
C ILE A 30 -0.30 11.44 23.74
N GLY A 31 -0.81 12.62 23.40
CA GLY A 31 -0.56 13.84 24.16
C GLY A 31 -1.10 13.76 25.59
N SER A 32 -2.29 13.18 25.80
CA SER A 32 -2.83 12.99 27.16
C SER A 32 -1.96 12.06 28.00
N VAL A 33 -1.52 10.93 27.44
CA VAL A 33 -0.60 9.99 28.10
C VAL A 33 0.73 10.68 28.41
N TYR A 34 1.26 11.47 27.47
CA TYR A 34 2.47 12.25 27.67
C TYR A 34 2.35 13.23 28.82
N VAL A 35 1.26 14.00 28.91
CA VAL A 35 1.06 14.98 29.99
C VAL A 35 1.05 14.28 31.35
N LEU A 36 0.38 13.14 31.47
CA LEU A 36 0.38 12.34 32.70
C LEU A 36 1.78 11.83 33.06
N LEU A 37 2.50 11.25 32.09
CA LEU A 37 3.87 10.76 32.31
C LEU A 37 4.84 11.91 32.66
N ALA A 38 4.68 13.06 32.02
CA ALA A 38 5.48 14.25 32.27
C ALA A 38 5.22 14.83 33.67
N ALA A 39 3.98 14.76 34.16
CA ALA A 39 3.65 15.19 35.52
C ALA A 39 4.31 14.32 36.59
N VAL A 40 4.42 13.00 36.35
CA VAL A 40 4.98 12.05 37.33
C VAL A 40 6.51 11.93 37.24
N PHE A 41 7.05 11.82 36.02
CA PHE A 41 8.47 11.53 35.79
C PHE A 41 9.28 12.75 35.36
N GLY A 42 8.62 13.88 35.08
CA GLY A 42 9.22 15.03 34.43
C GLY A 42 9.22 14.91 32.91
N ARG A 43 9.37 16.05 32.22
CA ARG A 43 9.22 16.18 30.76
C ARG A 43 10.05 15.18 29.94
N TRP A 44 11.34 15.07 30.25
CA TRP A 44 12.28 14.24 29.48
C TRP A 44 12.08 12.75 29.70
N MET A 45 11.98 12.31 30.95
CA MET A 45 11.72 10.91 31.29
C MET A 45 10.34 10.46 30.80
N GLY A 46 9.31 11.30 30.94
CA GLY A 46 7.97 11.00 30.43
C GLY A 46 7.95 10.81 28.91
N TYR A 47 8.70 11.64 28.17
CA TYR A 47 8.89 11.46 26.72
C TYR A 47 9.58 10.13 26.40
N LEU A 48 10.69 9.81 27.07
CA LEU A 48 11.46 8.59 26.81
C LEU A 48 10.66 7.32 27.12
N VAL A 49 9.91 7.30 28.22
CA VAL A 49 9.00 6.19 28.55
C VAL A 49 7.94 6.04 27.47
N LEU A 50 7.32 7.15 27.06
CA LEU A 50 6.27 7.13 26.04
C LEU A 50 6.77 6.59 24.71
N ILE A 51 7.88 7.11 24.20
CA ILE A 51 8.38 6.74 22.86
C ILE A 51 8.90 5.30 22.84
N VAL A 52 9.49 4.80 23.92
CA VAL A 52 9.92 3.39 24.05
C VAL A 52 8.69 2.46 24.13
N ALA A 53 7.68 2.82 24.91
CA ALA A 53 6.43 2.03 24.98
C ALA A 53 5.69 2.02 23.63
N PHE A 54 5.57 3.18 22.98
CA PHE A 54 4.94 3.31 21.67
C PHE A 54 5.69 2.51 20.59
N SER A 55 7.01 2.62 20.54
CA SER A 55 7.82 1.86 19.58
C SER A 55 7.76 0.35 19.84
N GLY A 56 7.79 -0.09 21.11
CA GLY A 56 7.59 -1.49 21.47
C GLY A 56 6.22 -2.03 21.02
N TRP A 57 5.14 -1.26 21.28
CA TRP A 57 3.81 -1.61 20.80
C TRP A 57 3.74 -1.66 19.27
N MET A 58 4.34 -0.69 18.57
CA MET A 58 4.38 -0.67 17.11
C MET A 58 5.18 -1.83 16.53
N ILE A 59 6.28 -2.27 17.16
CA ILE A 59 7.02 -3.47 16.75
C ILE A 59 6.10 -4.69 16.77
N ILE A 60 5.34 -4.90 17.86
CA ILE A 60 4.41 -6.02 17.97
C ILE A 60 3.33 -5.92 16.90
N GLN A 61 2.68 -4.76 16.79
CA GLN A 61 1.58 -4.53 15.86
C GLN A 61 2.00 -4.68 14.39
N SER A 62 3.16 -4.14 14.01
CA SER A 62 3.69 -4.24 12.63
C SER A 62 4.22 -5.63 12.31
N SER A 63 4.72 -6.37 13.30
CA SER A 63 5.06 -7.78 13.15
C SER A 63 3.81 -8.62 12.86
N ILE A 64 2.72 -8.39 13.58
CA ILE A 64 1.42 -9.06 13.31
C ILE A 64 0.92 -8.69 11.90
N TRP A 65 1.05 -7.42 11.50
CA TRP A 65 0.67 -7.00 10.16
C TRP A 65 1.46 -7.71 9.06
N MET A 66 2.77 -7.86 9.25
CA MET A 66 3.65 -8.45 8.25
C MET A 66 3.52 -9.97 8.21
N PHE A 67 3.59 -10.63 9.37
CA PHE A 67 3.73 -12.08 9.49
C PHE A 67 2.43 -12.80 9.86
N GLY A 68 1.36 -12.06 10.15
CA GLY A 68 0.14 -12.64 10.73
C GLY A 68 0.34 -13.10 12.17
N PHE A 69 -0.72 -13.64 12.76
CA PHE A 69 -0.68 -14.20 14.11
C PHE A 69 -0.09 -15.62 14.09
N TRP A 70 1.22 -15.73 14.18
CA TRP A 70 1.99 -16.98 14.00
C TRP A 70 1.53 -18.17 14.87
N SER A 71 0.80 -17.93 15.96
CA SER A 71 0.23 -18.99 16.80
C SER A 71 -1.02 -19.65 16.23
N GLN A 72 -1.56 -19.18 15.09
CA GLN A 72 -2.78 -19.70 14.46
C GLN A 72 -2.53 -20.74 13.35
N GLY A 73 -1.26 -21.08 13.05
CA GLY A 73 -0.89 -22.15 12.12
C GLY A 73 -0.31 -21.65 10.78
N PRO A 74 0.12 -22.57 9.88
CA PRO A 74 0.79 -22.22 8.62
C PRO A 74 -0.11 -21.48 7.62
N ASP A 75 -1.43 -21.61 7.72
CA ASP A 75 -2.42 -20.95 6.85
C ASP A 75 -2.82 -19.54 7.35
N THR A 76 -2.08 -19.01 8.33
CA THR A 76 -2.38 -17.69 8.88
C THR A 76 -2.24 -16.61 7.81
N LYS A 77 -3.29 -15.78 7.67
CA LYS A 77 -3.26 -14.65 6.74
C LYS A 77 -2.17 -13.66 7.13
N THR A 78 -1.30 -13.35 6.18
CA THR A 78 -0.26 -12.33 6.30
C THR A 78 -0.70 -11.03 5.63
N ASN A 79 0.08 -9.95 5.79
CA ASN A 79 -0.18 -8.64 5.18
C ASN A 79 -1.55 -8.04 5.59
N LEU A 80 -1.81 -8.06 6.89
CA LEU A 80 -3.05 -7.55 7.50
C LEU A 80 -2.98 -6.05 7.85
N GLY A 81 -1.80 -5.43 7.73
CA GLY A 81 -1.59 -4.01 7.98
C GLY A 81 -1.81 -3.13 6.76
N PRO A 82 -1.27 -1.91 6.76
CA PRO A 82 -1.23 -1.05 5.58
C PRO A 82 -0.60 -1.80 4.40
N ARG A 83 -1.35 -1.93 3.30
CA ARG A 83 -0.96 -2.69 2.11
C ARG A 83 -0.48 -1.75 1.03
N GLY A 84 0.59 -2.15 0.35
CA GLY A 84 0.95 -1.58 -0.94
C GLY A 84 -0.02 -2.02 -2.04
N SER A 85 0.33 -1.70 -3.28
CA SER A 85 -0.46 -2.18 -4.43
C SER A 85 -0.43 -3.71 -4.49
N GLU A 86 -1.59 -4.33 -4.77
CA GLU A 86 -1.66 -5.73 -5.15
C GLU A 86 -0.98 -5.97 -6.50
N ALA A 87 -0.66 -7.23 -6.79
CA ALA A 87 -0.23 -7.61 -8.12
C ALA A 87 -1.41 -7.49 -9.10
N ALA A 88 -1.23 -6.75 -10.18
CA ALA A 88 -2.29 -6.47 -11.14
C ALA A 88 -1.73 -6.01 -12.48
N TRP A 89 -2.50 -6.25 -13.54
CA TRP A 89 -2.28 -5.62 -14.82
C TRP A 89 -2.71 -4.14 -14.78
N GLN A 90 -1.86 -3.28 -15.32
CA GLN A 90 -2.06 -1.83 -15.33
C GLN A 90 -1.99 -1.32 -16.76
N VAL A 91 -2.99 -0.56 -17.17
CA VAL A 91 -2.98 0.16 -18.47
C VAL A 91 -1.98 1.30 -18.39
N VAL A 92 -1.03 1.34 -19.31
CA VAL A 92 -0.01 2.39 -19.45
C VAL A 92 -0.25 3.32 -20.63
N GLY A 93 -1.06 2.88 -21.59
CA GLY A 93 -1.47 3.67 -22.76
C GLY A 93 -2.79 3.15 -23.32
N ALA A 94 -3.59 4.04 -23.90
CA ALA A 94 -4.85 3.72 -24.54
C ALA A 94 -5.05 4.63 -25.77
N GLY A 95 -5.44 4.05 -26.91
CA GLY A 95 -5.64 4.81 -28.13
C GLY A 95 -6.01 3.93 -29.33
N ILE A 96 -5.70 4.39 -30.53
CA ILE A 96 -5.94 3.65 -31.79
C ILE A 96 -4.77 2.73 -32.17
N ALA A 97 -3.64 2.86 -31.48
CA ALA A 97 -2.45 2.05 -31.67
C ALA A 97 -1.77 1.81 -30.31
N PRO A 98 -0.98 0.73 -30.16
CA PRO A 98 -0.21 0.48 -28.95
C PRO A 98 0.71 1.66 -28.66
N SER A 99 0.75 2.10 -27.41
CA SER A 99 1.55 3.25 -26.99
C SER A 99 2.03 3.09 -25.55
N GLY A 100 3.18 3.66 -25.23
CA GLY A 100 3.76 3.58 -23.90
C GLY A 100 5.26 3.79 -23.92
N ASP A 101 5.71 5.00 -23.60
CA ASP A 101 7.13 5.38 -23.62
C ASP A 101 8.01 4.59 -22.62
N ILE A 102 7.36 3.80 -21.76
CA ILE A 102 8.01 2.98 -20.73
C ILE A 102 8.72 1.76 -21.34
N TYR A 103 8.17 1.19 -22.42
CA TYR A 103 8.68 -0.04 -23.03
C TYR A 103 8.77 0.08 -24.56
N PRO A 104 9.97 0.03 -25.16
CA PRO A 104 10.14 0.18 -26.60
C PRO A 104 9.47 -0.94 -27.41
N GLU A 105 9.17 -2.08 -26.78
CA GLU A 105 8.53 -3.24 -27.41
C GLU A 105 7.13 -2.93 -27.95
N TYR A 106 6.41 -1.95 -27.36
CA TYR A 106 5.10 -1.52 -27.89
C TYR A 106 5.18 -0.91 -29.28
N ALA A 107 6.27 -0.21 -29.61
CA ALA A 107 6.48 0.37 -30.93
C ALA A 107 6.74 -0.69 -32.01
N GLN A 108 7.08 -1.91 -31.60
CA GLN A 108 7.33 -3.05 -32.50
C GLN A 108 6.08 -3.90 -32.69
N TYR A 109 4.94 -3.55 -32.09
CA TYR A 109 3.71 -4.31 -32.23
C TYR A 109 3.00 -4.02 -33.58
N PRO A 110 2.42 -5.04 -34.24
CA PRO A 110 2.55 -6.48 -33.97
C PRO A 110 3.78 -7.05 -34.69
N ASN A 111 4.68 -7.75 -33.98
CA ASN A 111 5.82 -8.42 -34.62
C ASN A 111 6.21 -9.72 -33.89
N PRO A 112 5.92 -10.89 -34.49
CA PRO A 112 6.47 -12.17 -34.05
C PRO A 112 8.00 -12.21 -34.23
N PRO A 113 8.78 -12.85 -33.34
CA PRO A 113 8.35 -13.68 -32.22
C PRO A 113 8.19 -12.91 -30.90
N THR A 114 8.43 -11.59 -30.88
CA THR A 114 8.40 -10.78 -29.65
C THR A 114 7.01 -10.76 -29.03
N TRP A 115 5.99 -10.63 -29.88
CA TRP A 115 4.58 -10.66 -29.50
C TRP A 115 3.99 -12.02 -29.87
N SER A 116 3.28 -12.62 -28.91
CA SER A 116 2.66 -13.92 -29.10
C SER A 116 1.23 -13.95 -28.56
N GLN A 117 0.40 -14.71 -29.26
CA GLN A 117 -0.95 -14.98 -28.79
C GLN A 117 -0.92 -15.83 -27.53
N PRO A 118 -1.79 -15.55 -26.56
CA PRO A 118 -1.83 -16.26 -25.31
C PRO A 118 -2.25 -17.72 -25.52
N ASN A 119 -1.61 -18.62 -24.78
CA ASN A 119 -2.04 -20.01 -24.73
C ASN A 119 -3.23 -20.14 -23.77
N GLN A 120 -4.41 -20.42 -24.33
CA GLN A 120 -5.67 -20.53 -23.59
C GLN A 120 -5.67 -21.60 -22.50
N VAL A 121 -4.81 -22.62 -22.59
CA VAL A 121 -4.73 -23.71 -21.61
C VAL A 121 -3.81 -23.35 -20.45
N THR A 122 -2.61 -22.83 -20.74
CA THR A 122 -1.60 -22.57 -19.72
C THR A 122 -1.69 -21.17 -19.12
N GLN A 123 -2.32 -20.23 -19.82
CA GLN A 123 -2.39 -18.81 -19.44
C GLN A 123 -3.83 -18.32 -19.23
N ALA A 124 -4.79 -19.23 -19.03
CA ALA A 124 -6.21 -18.88 -18.82
C ALA A 124 -6.41 -17.80 -17.74
N ALA A 125 -5.70 -17.92 -16.61
CA ALA A 125 -5.80 -16.96 -15.51
C ALA A 125 -5.24 -15.57 -15.88
N ASP A 126 -4.13 -15.51 -16.62
CA ASP A 126 -3.54 -14.26 -17.08
C ASP A 126 -4.45 -13.57 -18.10
N ILE A 127 -5.03 -14.33 -19.03
CA ILE A 127 -6.00 -13.82 -20.01
C ILE A 127 -7.19 -13.18 -19.29
N GLN A 128 -7.79 -13.90 -18.34
CA GLN A 128 -8.95 -13.41 -17.61
C GLN A 128 -8.62 -12.16 -16.76
N SER A 129 -7.44 -12.14 -16.15
CA SER A 129 -6.93 -11.00 -15.38
C SER A 129 -6.71 -9.75 -16.26
N VAL A 130 -6.10 -9.92 -17.43
CA VAL A 130 -5.88 -8.82 -18.39
C VAL A 130 -7.20 -8.29 -18.93
N GLN A 131 -8.11 -9.16 -19.35
CA GLN A 131 -9.42 -8.78 -19.87
C GLN A 131 -10.24 -8.01 -18.82
N GLY A 132 -10.24 -8.47 -17.57
CA GLY A 132 -10.89 -7.77 -16.46
C GLY A 132 -10.29 -6.38 -16.22
N ALA A 133 -8.96 -6.26 -16.23
CA ALA A 133 -8.28 -4.98 -16.07
C ALA A 133 -8.54 -4.01 -17.24
N ALA A 134 -8.56 -4.50 -18.48
CA ALA A 134 -8.86 -3.74 -19.69
C ALA A 134 -10.29 -3.17 -19.67
N THR A 135 -11.28 -4.03 -19.46
CA THR A 135 -12.70 -3.62 -19.42
C THR A 135 -13.01 -2.71 -18.23
N SER A 136 -12.38 -2.93 -17.07
CA SER A 136 -12.44 -2.02 -15.92
C SER A 136 -11.87 -0.64 -16.24
N PHE A 137 -10.71 -0.56 -16.88
CA PHE A 137 -10.13 0.71 -17.30
C PHE A 137 -11.06 1.46 -18.27
N LEU A 138 -11.58 0.79 -19.29
CA LEU A 138 -12.47 1.40 -20.28
C LEU A 138 -13.77 1.92 -19.65
N ALA A 139 -14.40 1.14 -18.77
CA ALA A 139 -15.60 1.57 -18.05
C ALA A 139 -15.34 2.80 -17.18
N ASN A 140 -14.23 2.80 -16.43
CA ASN A 140 -13.84 3.94 -15.60
C ASN A 140 -13.56 5.19 -16.45
N GLN A 141 -12.83 5.03 -17.56
CA GLN A 141 -12.50 6.14 -18.46
C GLN A 141 -13.76 6.71 -19.15
N ALA A 142 -14.68 5.84 -19.58
CA ALA A 142 -15.95 6.25 -20.16
C ALA A 142 -16.80 7.01 -19.15
N ASN A 143 -16.99 6.48 -17.95
CA ASN A 143 -17.76 7.15 -16.89
C ASN A 143 -17.13 8.49 -16.49
N ALA A 144 -15.80 8.55 -16.35
CA ALA A 144 -15.11 9.79 -16.04
C ALA A 144 -15.29 10.85 -17.13
N THR A 145 -15.27 10.44 -18.40
CA THR A 145 -15.51 11.35 -19.55
C THR A 145 -16.96 11.84 -19.58
N LEU A 146 -17.91 10.99 -19.18
CA LEU A 146 -19.33 11.31 -19.10
C LEU A 146 -19.73 12.02 -17.80
N GLY A 147 -18.81 12.22 -16.86
CA GLY A 147 -19.09 12.82 -15.56
C GLY A 147 -19.97 11.96 -14.64
N ARG A 148 -20.01 10.64 -14.86
CA ARG A 148 -20.77 9.68 -14.05
C ARG A 148 -19.92 9.12 -12.92
N THR A 149 -20.54 8.90 -11.77
CA THR A 149 -19.90 8.14 -10.70
C THR A 149 -19.97 6.64 -11.00
N PRO A 150 -18.95 5.83 -10.65
CA PRO A 150 -18.94 4.39 -10.96
C PRO A 150 -20.10 3.59 -10.33
N ASP A 151 -20.70 4.11 -9.28
CA ASP A 151 -21.81 3.54 -8.52
C ASP A 151 -23.19 4.06 -8.95
N ALA A 152 -23.25 4.96 -9.93
CA ALA A 152 -24.51 5.44 -10.47
C ALA A 152 -25.27 4.31 -11.20
N LEU A 153 -26.60 4.34 -11.11
CA LEU A 153 -27.48 3.37 -11.81
C LEU A 153 -27.29 3.38 -13.34
N ASP A 154 -26.86 4.51 -13.91
CA ASP A 154 -26.59 4.70 -15.34
C ASP A 154 -25.09 4.64 -15.68
N ALA A 155 -24.24 4.21 -14.74
CA ALA A 155 -22.82 4.03 -14.97
C ALA A 155 -22.58 2.91 -16.02
N ILE A 156 -21.69 3.19 -16.97
CA ILE A 156 -21.21 2.21 -17.93
C ILE A 156 -20.50 1.10 -17.17
N GLN A 157 -20.91 -0.14 -17.38
CA GLN A 157 -20.39 -1.32 -16.71
C GLN A 157 -19.28 -1.99 -17.52
N THR A 158 -18.41 -2.74 -16.86
CA THR A 158 -17.33 -3.50 -17.50
C THR A 158 -17.85 -4.54 -18.49
N THR A 159 -19.04 -5.10 -18.25
CA THR A 159 -19.72 -6.07 -19.11
C THR A 159 -20.19 -5.50 -20.44
N GLN A 160 -20.14 -4.17 -20.62
CA GLN A 160 -20.49 -3.50 -21.87
C GLN A 160 -19.29 -3.33 -22.81
N PHE A 161 -18.12 -3.85 -22.43
CA PHE A 161 -16.93 -3.88 -23.26
C PHE A 161 -16.55 -5.32 -23.62
N GLY A 162 -16.22 -5.54 -24.88
CA GLY A 162 -15.68 -6.79 -25.40
C GLY A 162 -14.17 -6.67 -25.63
N VAL A 163 -13.45 -7.79 -25.49
CA VAL A 163 -12.03 -7.89 -25.86
C VAL A 163 -11.94 -8.74 -27.13
N ASP A 164 -11.38 -8.17 -28.18
CA ASP A 164 -11.29 -8.77 -29.52
C ASP A 164 -10.01 -9.56 -29.68
N SER A 165 -8.88 -8.99 -29.24
CA SER A 165 -7.59 -9.65 -29.27
C SER A 165 -6.73 -9.29 -28.06
N LEU A 166 -5.82 -10.19 -27.75
CA LEU A 166 -4.87 -10.07 -26.67
C LEU A 166 -3.56 -10.71 -27.14
N GLU A 167 -2.45 -10.01 -26.95
CA GLU A 167 -1.12 -10.57 -27.15
C GLU A 167 -0.21 -10.21 -25.97
N PHE A 168 0.69 -11.13 -25.66
CA PHE A 168 1.69 -10.96 -24.61
C PHE A 168 3.08 -10.79 -25.21
N ALA A 169 3.91 -10.04 -24.50
CA ALA A 169 5.35 -10.00 -24.70
C ALA A 169 6.04 -9.90 -23.33
N LYS A 170 7.36 -9.99 -23.34
CA LYS A 170 8.20 -9.65 -22.19
C LYS A 170 9.08 -8.47 -22.57
N ALA A 171 9.04 -7.43 -21.76
CA ALA A 171 9.99 -6.33 -21.88
C ALA A 171 11.42 -6.83 -21.60
N ALA A 172 12.43 -6.11 -22.09
CA ALA A 172 13.85 -6.46 -21.91
C ALA A 172 14.26 -6.67 -20.43
N ASN A 173 13.58 -6.01 -19.49
CA ASN A 173 13.81 -6.15 -18.05
C ASN A 173 13.05 -7.34 -17.42
N GLY A 174 12.38 -8.17 -18.21
CA GLY A 174 11.61 -9.33 -17.78
C GLY A 174 10.17 -9.03 -17.36
N THR A 175 9.72 -7.78 -17.39
CA THR A 175 8.33 -7.43 -17.03
C THR A 175 7.37 -7.98 -18.09
N PRO A 176 6.32 -8.73 -17.70
CA PRO A 176 5.25 -9.11 -18.61
C PRO A 176 4.49 -7.87 -19.09
N ILE A 177 4.32 -7.75 -20.40
CA ILE A 177 3.53 -6.70 -21.04
C ILE A 177 2.47 -7.33 -21.94
N ALA A 178 1.38 -6.61 -22.16
CA ALA A 178 0.27 -7.05 -22.99
C ALA A 178 -0.25 -5.90 -23.86
N VAL A 179 -0.76 -6.26 -25.03
CA VAL A 179 -1.58 -5.37 -25.87
C VAL A 179 -2.95 -6.00 -25.99
N VAL A 180 -3.98 -5.19 -25.74
CA VAL A 180 -5.38 -5.62 -25.75
C VAL A 180 -6.13 -4.75 -26.73
N GLN A 181 -6.85 -5.36 -27.64
CA GLN A 181 -7.84 -4.69 -28.48
C GLN A 181 -9.22 -4.94 -27.89
N ALA A 182 -9.96 -3.86 -27.64
CA ALA A 182 -11.26 -3.93 -27.00
C ALA A 182 -12.20 -2.86 -27.55
N HIS A 183 -13.50 -3.12 -27.54
CA HIS A 183 -14.51 -2.20 -28.04
C HIS A 183 -15.72 -2.12 -27.10
N PHE A 184 -16.51 -1.06 -27.26
CA PHE A 184 -17.81 -0.96 -26.62
C PHE A 184 -18.85 -1.75 -27.42
N ILE A 185 -19.50 -2.74 -26.79
CA ILE A 185 -20.40 -3.70 -27.45
C ILE A 185 -21.59 -3.00 -28.13
N GLY A 186 -22.01 -1.85 -27.60
CA GLY A 186 -23.07 -1.03 -28.20
C GLY A 186 -22.69 -0.29 -29.49
N GLY A 187 -21.51 -0.54 -30.08
CA GLY A 187 -21.09 0.02 -31.37
C GLY A 187 -20.05 1.14 -31.30
N GLY A 188 -19.07 1.04 -30.40
CA GLY A 188 -17.96 1.99 -30.30
C GLY A 188 -16.73 1.62 -31.15
N PRO A 189 -15.78 2.56 -31.34
CA PRO A 189 -14.52 2.26 -32.02
C PRO A 189 -13.68 1.27 -31.22
N GLU A 190 -12.86 0.50 -31.93
CA GLU A 190 -11.84 -0.34 -31.32
C GLU A 190 -10.79 0.54 -30.63
N THR A 191 -10.46 0.16 -29.40
CA THR A 191 -9.46 0.81 -28.56
C THR A 191 -8.35 -0.18 -28.24
N VAL A 192 -7.12 0.23 -28.53
CA VAL A 192 -5.90 -0.52 -28.22
C VAL A 192 -5.37 -0.05 -26.87
N LEU A 193 -5.22 -0.99 -25.94
CA LEU A 193 -4.67 -0.78 -24.61
C LEU A 193 -3.30 -1.44 -24.52
N SER A 194 -2.31 -0.66 -24.09
CA SER A 194 -0.99 -1.17 -23.72
C SER A 194 -0.94 -1.35 -22.21
N MET A 195 -0.52 -2.52 -21.75
CA MET A 195 -0.62 -2.92 -20.35
C MET A 195 0.67 -3.55 -19.84
N LYS A 196 1.03 -3.26 -18.59
CA LYS A 196 2.15 -3.91 -17.89
C LYS A 196 1.66 -4.69 -16.68
N TYR A 197 2.35 -5.77 -16.34
CA TYR A 197 2.11 -6.47 -15.09
C TYR A 197 2.91 -5.81 -13.96
N ASN A 198 2.21 -5.34 -12.93
CA ASN A 198 2.81 -4.89 -11.69
C ASN A 198 2.79 -6.05 -10.69
N THR A 199 3.95 -6.44 -10.18
CA THR A 199 4.09 -7.53 -9.19
C THR A 199 3.60 -7.14 -7.79
N GLY A 200 3.24 -5.89 -7.58
CA GLY A 200 2.73 -5.38 -6.33
C GLY A 200 3.83 -5.07 -5.32
N SER A 201 3.41 -4.47 -4.21
CA SER A 201 4.28 -4.10 -3.08
C SER A 201 3.56 -4.28 -1.74
N VAL A 202 2.73 -5.31 -1.66
CA VAL A 202 1.82 -5.59 -0.53
C VAL A 202 2.50 -5.43 0.84
N PRO A 203 3.64 -6.07 1.16
CA PRO A 203 4.25 -5.97 2.50
C PRO A 203 4.99 -4.64 2.75
N ARG A 204 5.17 -3.78 1.74
CA ARG A 204 6.11 -2.65 1.80
C ARG A 204 5.86 -1.72 2.98
N TYR A 205 4.62 -1.29 3.20
CA TYR A 205 4.31 -0.35 4.26
C TYR A 205 4.37 -1.00 5.65
N SER A 206 3.89 -2.24 5.78
CA SER A 206 4.00 -3.00 7.04
C SER A 206 5.47 -3.17 7.45
N LEU A 207 6.36 -3.48 6.47
CA LEU A 207 7.80 -3.54 6.69
C LEU A 207 8.40 -2.19 7.07
N MET A 208 8.00 -1.09 6.41
CA MET A 208 8.46 0.25 6.77
C MET A 208 8.11 0.61 8.22
N PHE A 209 6.90 0.29 8.67
CA PHE A 209 6.50 0.49 10.07
C PHE A 209 7.32 -0.38 11.03
N LEU A 210 7.57 -1.64 10.69
CA LEU A 210 8.38 -2.53 11.52
C LEU A 210 9.81 -2.03 11.67
N VAL A 211 10.50 -1.77 10.57
CA VAL A 211 11.87 -1.26 10.57
C VAL A 211 11.96 0.09 11.28
N GLY A 212 11.04 1.02 10.98
CA GLY A 212 11.00 2.33 11.63
C GLY A 212 10.81 2.23 13.14
N SER A 213 9.95 1.31 13.60
CA SER A 213 9.69 1.10 15.03
C SER A 213 10.88 0.47 15.75
N ILE A 214 11.56 -0.48 15.10
CA ILE A 214 12.81 -1.07 15.63
C ILE A 214 13.88 0.00 15.79
N LEU A 215 14.07 0.86 14.77
CA LEU A 215 15.05 1.95 14.84
C LEU A 215 14.71 2.95 15.95
N LEU A 216 13.44 3.36 16.07
CA LEU A 216 12.99 4.23 17.15
C LEU A 216 13.25 3.61 18.52
N PHE A 217 12.92 2.33 18.70
CA PHE A 217 13.14 1.61 19.94
C PHE A 217 14.64 1.51 20.29
N ALA A 218 15.47 1.10 19.33
CA ALA A 218 16.91 0.95 19.50
C ALA A 218 17.62 2.26 19.84
N ILE A 219 17.15 3.39 19.32
CA ILE A 219 17.70 4.72 19.62
C ILE A 219 17.27 5.19 21.02
N HIS A 220 15.99 5.01 21.39
CA HIS A 220 15.45 5.62 22.60
C HIS A 220 15.64 4.76 23.86
N LEU A 221 15.76 3.44 23.74
CA LEU A 221 15.96 2.56 24.89
C LEU A 221 17.26 2.87 25.66
N PRO A 222 18.43 3.07 25.02
CA PRO A 222 19.65 3.47 25.74
C PRO A 222 19.55 4.86 26.38
N LEU A 223 18.81 5.79 25.76
CA LEU A 223 18.57 7.12 26.32
C LEU A 223 17.72 7.04 27.60
N LEU A 224 16.73 6.15 27.62
CA LEU A 224 15.91 5.87 28.80
C LEU A 224 16.75 5.27 29.92
N ASP A 225 17.55 4.23 29.64
CA ASP A 225 18.44 3.61 30.63
C ASP A 225 19.41 4.64 31.23
N ARG A 226 20.03 5.49 30.39
CA ARG A 226 20.92 6.56 30.87
C ARG A 226 20.19 7.58 31.74
N ALA A 227 18.98 7.99 31.35
CA ALA A 227 18.18 8.95 32.10
C ALA A 227 17.67 8.37 33.44
N GLU A 228 17.36 7.09 33.48
CA GLU A 228 17.00 6.38 34.70
C GLU A 228 18.19 6.29 35.66
N ARG A 229 19.37 5.89 35.16
CA ARG A 229 20.59 5.80 35.97
C ARG A 229 21.00 7.15 36.56
N SER A 230 20.96 8.22 35.78
CA SER A 230 21.30 9.57 36.27
C SER A 230 20.34 10.05 37.35
N ARG A 231 19.03 9.80 37.16
CA ARG A 231 18.01 10.13 38.17
C ARG A 231 18.20 9.33 39.45
N LYS A 232 18.46 8.01 39.36
CA LYS A 232 18.75 7.17 40.53
C LYS A 232 19.99 7.66 41.26
N ALA A 233 21.09 7.93 40.53
CA ALA A 233 22.32 8.44 41.12
C ALA A 233 22.10 9.77 41.87
N PHE A 234 21.28 10.66 41.33
CA PHE A 234 20.91 11.91 42.00
C PHE A 234 20.04 11.69 43.24
N LEU A 235 19.00 10.85 43.14
CA LEU A 235 18.03 10.65 44.22
C LEU A 235 18.57 9.81 45.39
N THR A 236 19.47 8.86 45.11
CA THR A 236 19.97 7.93 46.12
C THR A 236 21.45 8.08 46.41
N GLY A 237 22.14 9.04 45.77
CA GLY A 237 23.58 9.22 45.89
C GLY A 237 24.38 8.01 45.39
N GLY A 238 23.76 7.12 44.59
CA GLY A 238 24.37 5.85 44.16
C GLY A 238 24.21 4.69 45.15
N SER A 239 23.52 4.90 46.28
CA SER A 239 23.19 3.82 47.23
C SER A 239 21.85 3.16 46.86
N ALA A 240 21.72 1.85 47.03
CA ALA A 240 20.42 1.17 46.88
C ALA A 240 19.53 1.54 48.08
N PRO A 241 18.21 1.73 47.91
CA PRO A 241 17.32 1.95 49.04
C PRO A 241 17.40 0.76 50.01
N PRO A 242 17.30 0.99 51.33
CA PRO A 242 17.29 -0.10 52.30
C PRO A 242 16.14 -1.06 51.99
N TRP A 243 16.46 -2.35 51.87
CA TRP A 243 15.49 -3.41 51.65
C TRP A 243 14.69 -3.63 52.93
N TYR A 244 13.38 -3.38 52.92
CA TYR A 244 12.50 -3.52 54.09
C TYR A 244 11.71 -4.85 54.12
N GLY A 245 12.09 -5.83 53.29
CA GLY A 245 11.42 -7.14 53.26
C GLY A 245 10.03 -7.14 52.60
N PRO A 246 9.46 -8.34 52.33
CA PRO A 246 8.09 -8.45 51.87
C PRO A 246 7.11 -8.12 52.99
N ALA A 247 6.10 -7.31 52.66
CA ALA A 247 4.92 -7.04 53.49
C ALA A 247 3.96 -8.24 53.51
#